data_AF-A0A352RCV4-F1
#
_entry.id   AF-A0A352RCV4-F1
#
_cell.length_a   1.000
_cell.length_b   1.000
_cell.length_c   1.000
_cell.angle_alpha   90.00
_cell.angle_beta   90.00
_cell.angle_gamma   90.00
#
_symmetry.space_group_name_H-M   'P 1'
#
loop_
_entity.id
_entity.type
_entity.pdbx_description
1 polymer ?
#
loop_
_entity_poly.entity_id
_entity_poly.type
_entity_poly.pdbx_seq_one_letter_code
_entity_poly.pdbx_strand_id
1 'polypeptide(L)'
;MEPANIVGDYCLKLIELKSGFVKALIVREINFLRDSFNIRLLSEGNFPILFCRNVRWKHNYNCVYNGNKYRIEEIKKKYVIIRNDIIIAKWIKVEYISFVEEDNFEILDSCNEIEFIISMCLIIYQKEIIKRNY
;
A
#
# COMPACT_ATOMS: atom_id res chain seq x y z
N MET A 1 -22.07 -23.73 -7.61
CA MET A 1 -20.84 -22.90 -7.60
C MET A 1 -20.83 -22.19 -6.27
N GLU A 2 -20.03 -22.67 -5.32
CA GLU A 2 -19.85 -21.96 -4.04
C GLU A 2 -19.04 -20.68 -4.28
N PRO A 3 -19.36 -19.56 -3.61
CA PRO A 3 -18.52 -18.39 -3.66
C PRO A 3 -17.17 -18.75 -3.05
N ALA A 4 -16.09 -18.48 -3.77
CA ALA A 4 -14.75 -18.59 -3.23
C ALA A 4 -14.68 -17.78 -1.93
N ASN A 5 -14.45 -18.47 -0.81
CA ASN A 5 -14.18 -17.85 0.48
C ASN A 5 -13.01 -16.87 0.29
N ILE A 6 -13.32 -15.57 0.19
CA ILE A 6 -12.33 -14.50 0.27
C ILE A 6 -11.94 -14.44 1.73
N VAL A 7 -10.92 -15.21 2.11
CA VAL A 7 -10.28 -15.06 3.41
C VAL A 7 -9.40 -13.82 3.30
N GLY A 8 -9.88 -12.70 3.86
CA GLY A 8 -9.04 -11.53 4.05
C GLY A 8 -7.92 -11.90 5.02
N ASP A 9 -6.68 -11.90 4.53
CA ASP A 9 -5.54 -12.48 5.27
C ASP A 9 -5.07 -11.55 6.41
N TYR A 10 -5.27 -10.24 6.24
CA TYR A 10 -5.08 -9.23 7.28
C TYR A 10 -5.71 -7.88 6.89
N CYS A 11 -6.01 -7.07 7.92
CA CYS A 11 -6.53 -5.72 7.79
C CYS A 11 -5.60 -4.71 8.48
N LEU A 12 -5.07 -3.75 7.72
CA LEU A 12 -4.33 -2.60 8.27
C LEU A 12 -5.28 -1.42 8.43
N LYS A 13 -5.01 -0.58 9.42
CA LYS A 13 -5.75 0.66 9.68
C LYS A 13 -4.79 1.84 9.68
N LEU A 14 -5.13 2.88 8.94
CA LEU A 14 -4.48 4.18 9.09
C LEU A 14 -5.23 4.96 10.18
N ILE A 15 -4.55 5.27 11.29
CA ILE A 15 -5.14 5.96 12.44
C ILE A 15 -4.40 7.28 12.63
N GLU A 16 -5.13 8.39 12.68
CA GLU A 16 -4.57 9.69 13.04
C GLU A 16 -4.33 9.73 14.55
N LEU A 17 -3.06 9.79 14.97
CA LEU A 17 -2.69 9.70 16.38
C LEU A 17 -3.33 10.78 17.26
N LYS A 18 -3.47 12.00 16.75
CA LYS A 18 -4.01 13.14 17.52
C LYS A 18 -5.48 12.95 17.88
N SER A 19 -6.28 12.39 16.97
CA SER A 19 -7.72 12.29 17.11
C SER A 19 -8.20 10.87 17.43
N GLY A 20 -7.36 9.87 17.18
CA GLY A 20 -7.73 8.46 17.23
C GLY A 20 -8.64 8.01 16.07
N PHE A 21 -8.94 8.89 15.11
CA PHE A 21 -9.83 8.54 14.01
C PHE A 21 -9.14 7.62 13.01
N VAL A 22 -9.88 6.59 12.60
CA VAL A 22 -9.49 5.74 11.47
C VAL A 22 -9.73 6.53 10.18
N LYS A 23 -8.66 6.75 9.41
CA LYS A 23 -8.71 7.43 8.10
C LYS A 23 -8.86 6.45 6.95
N ALA A 24 -8.25 5.28 7.06
CA ALA A 24 -8.32 4.25 6.02
C ALA A 24 -8.34 2.83 6.59
N LEU A 25 -9.02 1.94 5.87
CA LEU A 25 -8.95 0.49 6.06
C LEU A 25 -8.32 -0.13 4.82
N ILE A 26 -7.32 -0.99 5.02
CA ILE A 26 -6.62 -1.68 3.94
C ILE A 26 -6.76 -3.18 4.17
N VAL A 27 -7.48 -3.86 3.28
CA VAL A 27 -7.73 -5.30 3.37
C VAL A 27 -6.93 -6.01 2.29
N ARG A 28 -6.12 -7.00 2.67
CA ARG A 28 -5.49 -7.87 1.69
C ARG A 28 -6.42 -9.02 1.33
N GLU A 29 -6.56 -9.25 0.04
CA GLU A 29 -7.30 -10.38 -0.52
C GLU A 29 -6.29 -11.26 -1.27
N ILE A 30 -6.08 -12.48 -0.78
CA ILE A 30 -5.21 -13.47 -1.42
C ILE A 30 -6.07 -14.62 -1.90
N ASN A 31 -5.92 -14.94 -3.18
CA ASN A 31 -6.53 -16.08 -3.82
C ASN A 31 -5.42 -16.82 -4.59
N PHE A 32 -5.65 -18.08 -4.95
CA PHE A 32 -4.65 -18.90 -5.66
C PHE A 32 -4.02 -18.22 -6.89
N LEU A 33 -4.77 -17.33 -7.56
CA LEU A 33 -4.35 -16.64 -8.78
C LEU A 33 -3.95 -15.18 -8.57
N ARG A 34 -4.24 -14.58 -7.40
CA ARG A 34 -4.22 -13.13 -7.24
C ARG A 34 -3.89 -12.70 -5.82
N ASP A 35 -3.04 -11.69 -5.72
CA ASP A 35 -2.69 -10.98 -4.50
C ASP A 35 -3.12 -9.53 -4.70
N SER A 36 -4.12 -9.07 -3.95
CA SER A 36 -4.71 -7.74 -4.10
C SER A 36 -4.90 -7.06 -2.77
N PHE A 37 -5.03 -5.74 -2.81
CA PHE A 37 -5.40 -4.92 -1.67
C PHE A 37 -6.64 -4.11 -2.00
N ASN A 38 -7.48 -3.89 -1.00
CA ASN A 38 -8.64 -3.03 -1.08
C ASN A 38 -8.47 -1.92 -0.04
N ILE A 39 -8.34 -0.68 -0.51
CA ILE A 39 -8.20 0.49 0.36
C ILE A 39 -9.56 1.20 0.42
N ARG A 40 -10.08 1.44 1.62
CA ARG A 40 -11.26 2.26 1.85
C ARG A 40 -10.86 3.51 2.62
N LEU A 41 -11.01 4.68 2.01
CA LEU A 41 -10.77 5.97 2.66
C LEU A 41 -12.07 6.44 3.33
N LEU A 42 -12.06 6.54 4.66
CA LEU A 42 -13.25 6.85 5.45
C LEU A 42 -13.62 8.34 5.39
N SER A 43 -12.67 9.20 5.06
CA SER A 43 -12.82 10.64 4.83
C SER A 43 -13.50 10.98 3.50
N GLU A 44 -13.35 10.12 2.48
CA GLU A 44 -13.74 10.41 1.08
C GLU A 44 -14.82 9.45 0.58
N GLY A 45 -15.95 9.38 1.32
CA GLY A 45 -17.14 8.62 0.88
C GLY A 45 -17.03 7.09 1.01
N ASN A 46 -15.92 6.57 1.54
CA ASN A 46 -15.75 5.14 1.86
C ASN A 46 -15.84 4.20 0.65
N PHE A 47 -15.41 4.67 -0.52
CA PHE A 47 -15.37 3.82 -1.72
C PHE A 47 -14.16 2.89 -1.70
N PRO A 48 -14.33 1.59 -2.04
CA PRO A 48 -13.23 0.64 -2.11
C PRO A 48 -12.37 0.90 -3.36
N ILE A 49 -11.07 1.11 -3.15
CA ILE A 49 -10.06 1.30 -4.18
C ILE A 49 -9.28 0.00 -4.32
N LEU A 50 -9.46 -0.69 -5.45
CA LEU A 50 -8.86 -1.99 -5.69
C LEU A 50 -7.45 -1.87 -6.26
N PHE A 51 -6.47 -2.33 -5.49
CA PHE A 51 -5.08 -2.50 -5.89
C PHE A 51 -4.81 -3.91 -6.37
N CYS A 52 -4.42 -4.02 -7.64
CA CYS A 52 -4.22 -5.29 -8.30
C CYS A 52 -2.73 -5.52 -8.51
N ARG A 53 -2.24 -6.72 -8.18
CA ARG A 53 -0.88 -7.09 -8.55
C ARG A 53 -0.78 -7.29 -10.07
N ASN A 54 0.16 -6.60 -10.70
CA ASN A 54 0.37 -6.65 -12.15
C ASN A 54 1.30 -7.78 -12.58
N VAL A 55 2.26 -8.16 -11.74
CA VAL A 55 3.31 -9.13 -12.07
C VAL A 55 3.36 -10.19 -10.96
N ARG A 56 3.18 -11.47 -11.30
CA ARG A 56 3.15 -12.58 -10.31
C ARG A 56 4.41 -12.68 -9.45
N TRP A 57 5.56 -12.27 -9.97
CA TRP A 57 6.86 -12.44 -9.30
C TRP A 57 7.41 -11.15 -8.68
N LYS A 58 6.80 -9.99 -8.96
CA LYS A 58 7.21 -8.69 -8.41
C LYS A 58 6.10 -8.10 -7.56
N HIS A 59 6.42 -7.34 -6.53
CA HIS A 59 5.40 -6.67 -5.71
C HIS A 59 4.94 -5.36 -6.36
N ASN A 60 4.54 -5.46 -7.62
CA ASN A 60 4.06 -4.33 -8.40
C ASN A 60 2.54 -4.31 -8.37
N TYR A 61 1.95 -3.23 -7.87
CA TYR A 61 0.51 -3.05 -7.78
C TYR A 61 0.08 -1.84 -8.59
N ASN A 62 -1.14 -1.84 -9.11
CA ASN A 62 -1.74 -0.64 -9.69
C ASN A 62 -3.19 -0.46 -9.23
N CYS A 63 -3.66 0.78 -9.38
CA CYS A 63 -5.06 1.12 -9.26
C CYS A 63 -5.35 2.41 -10.07
N VAL A 64 -6.63 2.76 -10.11
CA VAL A 64 -7.09 4.09 -10.57
C VAL A 64 -7.83 4.74 -9.42
N TYR A 65 -7.52 5.99 -9.12
CA TYR A 65 -8.17 6.79 -8.10
C TYR A 65 -8.29 8.24 -8.54
N ASN A 66 -9.46 8.88 -8.38
CA ASN A 66 -9.71 10.27 -8.78
C ASN A 66 -9.21 10.63 -10.21
N GLY A 67 -9.37 9.71 -11.17
CA GLY A 67 -8.93 9.89 -12.56
C GLY A 67 -7.42 9.70 -12.80
N ASN A 68 -6.62 9.50 -11.75
CA ASN A 68 -5.18 9.26 -11.83
C ASN A 68 -4.86 7.76 -11.77
N LYS A 69 -3.81 7.35 -12.48
CA LYS A 69 -3.26 5.99 -12.41
C LYS A 69 -2.15 5.95 -11.37
N TYR A 70 -2.27 5.06 -10.39
CA TYR A 70 -1.24 4.84 -9.38
C TYR A 70 -0.58 3.50 -9.56
N ARG A 71 0.72 3.45 -9.29
CA ARG A 71 1.52 2.21 -9.25
C ARG A 71 2.41 2.18 -8.03
N ILE A 72 2.53 1.00 -7.42
CA ILE A 72 3.62 0.65 -6.53
C ILE A 72 4.57 -0.21 -7.36
N GLU A 73 5.85 0.14 -7.40
CA GLU A 73 6.85 -0.63 -8.14
C GLU A 73 8.09 -0.90 -7.30
N GLU A 74 8.61 -2.13 -7.40
CA GLU A 74 9.89 -2.52 -6.82
C GLU A 74 11.02 -2.36 -7.86
N ILE A 75 11.93 -1.41 -7.61
CA ILE A 75 13.08 -1.06 -8.45
C ILE A 75 14.36 -1.25 -7.64
N LYS A 76 15.23 -2.19 -8.05
CA LYS A 76 16.52 -2.49 -7.38
C LYS A 76 16.39 -2.67 -5.86
N LYS A 77 15.39 -3.46 -5.41
CA LYS A 77 15.06 -3.69 -3.98
C LYS A 77 14.62 -2.43 -3.22
N LYS A 78 14.16 -1.39 -3.91
CA LYS A 78 13.53 -0.20 -3.33
C LYS A 78 12.12 -0.08 -3.88
N TYR A 79 11.18 0.45 -3.10
CA TYR A 79 9.83 0.71 -3.58
C TYR A 79 9.64 2.17 -3.92
N VAL A 80 8.87 2.40 -4.98
CA VAL A 80 8.42 3.73 -5.37
C VAL A 80 6.92 3.72 -5.59
N ILE A 81 6.28 4.85 -5.28
CA ILE A 81 4.89 5.11 -5.60
C ILE A 81 4.88 6.11 -6.76
N ILE A 82 4.15 5.76 -7.81
CA ILE A 82 4.09 6.51 -9.07
C ILE A 82 2.64 6.93 -9.31
N ARG A 83 2.42 8.20 -9.66
CA ARG A 83 1.15 8.75 -10.13
C ARG A 83 1.33 9.28 -11.55
N ASN A 84 0.57 8.77 -12.52
CA ASN A 84 0.66 9.15 -13.93
C ASN A 84 2.12 9.23 -14.43
N ASP A 85 2.90 8.17 -14.18
CA ASP A 85 4.31 8.05 -14.55
C ASP A 85 5.31 8.97 -13.80
N ILE A 86 4.85 9.74 -12.81
CA ILE A 86 5.68 10.58 -11.94
C ILE A 86 5.87 9.90 -10.57
N ILE A 87 7.11 9.79 -10.08
CA ILE A 87 7.39 9.26 -8.74
C ILE A 87 6.97 10.30 -7.69
N ILE A 88 6.01 9.94 -6.84
CA ILE A 88 5.45 10.82 -5.81
C ILE A 88 5.83 10.42 -4.39
N ALA A 89 6.27 9.18 -4.17
CA ALA A 89 6.88 8.77 -2.90
C ALA A 89 7.89 7.64 -3.11
N LYS A 90 8.86 7.53 -2.20
CA LYS A 90 9.94 6.55 -2.25
C LYS A 90 10.17 5.94 -0.87
N TRP A 91 10.38 4.63 -0.83
CA TRP A 91 10.84 3.93 0.37
C TRP A 91 12.35 4.15 0.55
N ILE A 92 12.72 4.65 1.73
CA ILE A 92 14.10 4.85 2.15
C ILE A 92 14.47 3.67 3.05
N LYS A 93 15.22 2.73 2.49
CA LYS A 93 15.85 1.68 3.29
C LYS A 93 17.00 2.30 4.07
N VAL A 94 16.90 2.31 5.40
CA VAL A 94 18.00 2.70 6.28
C VAL A 94 18.98 1.52 6.34
N GLU A 95 20.20 1.72 5.88
CA GLU A 95 21.24 0.66 5.80
C GLU A 95 22.12 0.58 7.06
N TYR A 96 21.82 1.38 8.10
CA TYR A 96 22.59 1.38 9.34
C TYR A 96 22.19 0.24 10.28
N ILE A 97 23.16 -0.22 11.08
CA ILE A 97 23.04 -1.22 12.15
C ILE A 97 22.21 -0.60 13.30
N SER A 98 20.93 -0.35 13.05
CA SER A 98 19.97 0.01 14.08
C SER A 98 19.30 -1.26 14.56
N PHE A 99 19.22 -1.43 15.89
CA PHE A 99 18.42 -2.49 16.51
C PHE A 99 16.90 -2.29 16.29
N VAL A 100 16.51 -1.17 15.69
CA VAL A 100 15.14 -0.84 15.29
C VAL A 100 15.12 -0.66 13.77
N GLU A 101 14.53 -1.63 13.06
CA GLU A 101 14.27 -1.51 11.62
C GLU A 101 13.09 -0.56 11.40
N GLU A 102 13.38 0.71 11.16
CA GLU A 102 12.37 1.70 10.80
C GLU A 102 12.18 1.76 9.27
N ASP A 103 10.96 1.52 8.82
CA ASP A 103 10.57 1.71 7.42
C ASP A 103 10.26 3.18 7.15
N ASN A 104 11.18 3.85 6.46
CA ASN A 104 11.10 5.28 6.18
C ASN A 104 10.54 5.53 4.77
N PHE A 105 9.71 6.56 4.62
CA PHE A 105 9.15 6.96 3.33
C PHE A 105 9.35 8.46 3.12
N GLU A 106 9.87 8.82 1.96
CA GLU A 106 9.92 10.21 1.49
C GLU A 106 8.75 10.45 0.54
N ILE A 107 7.90 11.41 0.90
CA ILE A 107 6.78 11.86 0.06
C ILE A 107 7.26 13.12 -0.65
N LEU A 108 7.37 13.02 -1.97
CA LEU A 108 7.95 14.05 -2.85
C LEU A 108 6.92 15.05 -3.36
N ASP A 109 5.65 14.68 -3.28
CA ASP A 109 4.55 15.45 -3.85
C ASP A 109 3.66 16.00 -2.74
N SER A 110 3.41 17.31 -2.75
CA SER A 110 2.53 18.00 -1.81
C SER A 110 1.06 17.87 -2.24
N CYS A 111 0.61 16.65 -2.55
CA CYS A 111 -0.73 16.42 -3.05
C CYS A 111 -1.77 16.32 -1.92
N ASN A 112 -3.02 16.62 -2.26
CA ASN A 112 -4.15 16.58 -1.33
C ASN A 112 -4.57 15.15 -0.93
N GLU A 113 -4.06 14.13 -1.61
CA GLU A 113 -4.43 12.72 -1.43
C GLU A 113 -3.48 12.01 -0.45
N ILE A 114 -3.00 12.73 0.57
CA ILE A 114 -1.95 12.25 1.47
C ILE A 114 -2.36 10.97 2.21
N GLU A 115 -3.61 10.86 2.63
CA GLU A 115 -4.15 9.67 3.31
C GLU A 115 -4.08 8.44 2.40
N PHE A 116 -4.31 8.63 1.10
CA PHE A 116 -4.19 7.59 0.10
C PHE A 116 -2.74 7.16 -0.11
N ILE A 117 -1.82 8.12 -0.25
CA ILE A 117 -0.38 7.83 -0.39
C ILE A 117 0.15 7.08 0.84
N ILE A 118 -0.19 7.53 2.05
CA ILE A 118 0.21 6.84 3.28
C ILE A 118 -0.35 5.41 3.32
N SER A 119 -1.59 5.23 2.86
CA SER A 119 -2.18 3.88 2.75
C SER A 119 -1.41 2.98 1.79
N MET A 120 -0.87 3.52 0.69
CA MET A 120 0.03 2.79 -0.20
C MET A 120 1.39 2.48 0.46
N CYS A 121 1.94 3.37 1.28
CA CYS A 121 3.14 3.10 2.06
C CYS A 121 2.91 1.93 3.05
N LEU A 122 1.73 1.87 3.68
CA LEU A 122 1.37 0.75 4.57
C LEU A 122 1.30 -0.59 3.83
N ILE A 123 0.87 -0.61 2.57
CA ILE A 123 0.93 -1.82 1.72
C ILE A 123 2.38 -2.28 1.55
N ILE A 124 3.30 -1.35 1.26
CA ILE A 124 4.74 -1.65 1.10
C ILE A 124 5.31 -2.19 2.42
N TYR A 125 5.08 -1.48 3.53
CA TYR A 125 5.53 -1.87 4.87
C TYR A 125 5.15 -3.31 5.21
N GLN A 126 3.87 -3.64 5.02
CA GLN A 126 3.37 -4.97 5.31
C GLN A 126 4.01 -6.06 4.43
N LYS A 127 4.33 -5.76 3.17
CA LYS A 127 5.04 -6.71 2.30
C LYS A 127 6.46 -6.95 2.79
N GLU A 128 7.14 -5.92 3.25
CA GLU A 128 8.50 -6.05 3.78
C GLU A 128 8.53 -6.82 5.11
N ILE A 129 7.55 -6.62 6.01
CA ILE A 129 7.42 -7.47 7.22
C ILE A 129 7.30 -8.95 6.83
N ILE A 130 6.42 -9.27 5.87
CA ILE A 130 6.23 -10.65 5.43
C ILE A 130 7.54 -11.22 4.87
N LYS A 131 8.28 -10.46 4.05
CA LYS A 131 9.58 -10.91 3.52
C LYS A 131 10.66 -11.12 4.58
N ARG A 132 10.60 -10.42 5.72
CA ARG A 132 11.59 -10.57 6.80
C ARG A 132 11.32 -11.79 7.68
N ASN A 133 10.07 -12.22 7.75
CA ASN A 133 9.62 -13.33 8.61
C ASN A 133 9.65 -14.71 7.91
N TYR A 134 9.99 -14.78 6.62
CA TYR A 134 10.09 -16.01 5.81
C TYR A 134 11.40 -16.04 5.03
#